data_AF-A0A7R9PB61-F1
#
_entry.id   AF-A0A7R9PB61-F1
#
_cell.length_a   1.000
_cell.length_b   1.000
_cell.length_c   1.000
_cell.angle_alpha   90.00
_cell.angle_beta   90.00
_cell.angle_gamma   90.00
#
_symmetry.space_group_name_H-M   'P 1'
#
loop_
_entity.id
_entity.type
_entity.pdbx_description
1 polymer ?
#
loop_
_entity_poly.entity_id
_entity_poly.type
_entity_poly.pdbx_seq_one_letter_code
_entity_poly.pdbx_strand_id
1 'polypeptide(L)' 'MADDLIIEFGSVNAGNFKTLQDIGSVTRYSVGKSVKLFINRENRFITLSLTPSPWSGQGLLGCTILPIERVER' A
#
# COMPACT_ATOMS: atom_id res chain seq x y z
N MET A 1 -2.30 13.37 7.54
CA MET A 1 -2.25 12.54 6.31
C MET A 1 -2.84 11.19 6.67
N ALA A 2 -4.14 11.15 6.90
CA ALA A 2 -4.86 9.94 7.33
C ALA A 2 -5.98 9.61 6.32
N ASP A 3 -5.81 10.06 5.07
CA ASP A 3 -6.88 10.20 4.08
C ASP A 3 -6.58 9.45 2.77
N ASP A 4 -5.50 8.67 2.74
CA ASP A 4 -5.15 7.81 1.62
C ASP A 4 -5.71 6.41 1.85
N LEU A 5 -6.72 6.05 1.07
CA LEU A 5 -7.23 4.69 0.99
C LEU A 5 -6.54 3.96 -0.16
N ILE A 6 -5.77 2.93 0.15
CA ILE A 6 -5.19 2.05 -0.86
C ILE A 6 -6.28 1.13 -1.41
N ILE A 7 -6.54 1.22 -2.71
CA ILE A 7 -7.46 0.36 -3.44
C ILE A 7 -6.69 -0.83 -4.04
N GLU A 8 -5.51 -0.56 -4.61
CA GLU A 8 -4.58 -1.56 -5.13
C GLU A 8 -3.13 -1.22 -4.76
N PHE A 9 -2.36 -2.24 -4.40
CA PHE A 9 -0.92 -2.17 -4.10
C PHE A 9 -0.19 -3.25 -4.90
N GLY A 10 0.39 -2.87 -6.05
CA GLY A 10 0.99 -3.82 -6.98
C GLY A 10 -0.03 -4.88 -7.42
N SER A 11 0.21 -6.14 -7.05
CA SER A 11 -0.68 -7.26 -7.35
C SER A 11 -1.77 -7.50 -6.29
N VAL A 12 -1.81 -6.72 -5.21
CA VAL A 12 -2.77 -6.90 -4.11
C VAL A 12 -3.91 -5.90 -4.23
N ASN A 13 -5.15 -6.38 -4.15
CA ASN A 13 -6.37 -5.58 -4.15
C ASN A 13 -7.46 -6.24 -3.31
N ALA A 14 -8.66 -5.64 -3.27
CA ALA A 14 -9.78 -6.15 -2.46
C ALA A 14 -10.21 -7.60 -2.79
N GLY A 15 -9.88 -8.12 -3.97
CA GLY A 15 -10.22 -9.49 -4.38
C GLY A 15 -9.26 -10.57 -3.85
N ASN A 16 -8.04 -10.20 -3.46
CA ASN A 16 -7.02 -11.17 -3.01
C ASN A 16 -6.32 -10.80 -1.70
N PHE A 17 -6.55 -9.61 -1.15
CA PHE A 17 -6.01 -9.19 0.14
C PHE A 17 -6.58 -10.04 1.27
N LYS A 18 -5.71 -10.65 2.06
CA LYS A 18 -6.08 -11.44 3.26
C LYS A 18 -5.54 -10.77 4.51
N THR A 19 -4.28 -10.35 4.49
CA THR A 19 -3.63 -9.71 5.64
C THR A 19 -2.57 -8.70 5.20
N LEU A 20 -2.09 -7.87 6.12
CA LEU A 20 -0.95 -6.97 5.85
C LEU A 20 0.33 -7.71 5.41
N GLN A 21 0.44 -9.02 5.63
CA GLN A 21 1.58 -9.82 5.16
C GLN A 21 1.64 -9.86 3.63
N ASP A 22 0.51 -9.74 2.93
CA ASP A 22 0.45 -9.70 1.46
C ASP A 22 1.14 -8.44 0.93
N ILE A 23 0.86 -7.29 1.56
CA ILE A 23 1.51 -6.00 1.25
C ILE A 23 3.01 -6.07 1.56
N GLY A 24 3.36 -6.65 2.71
CA GLY A 24 4.76 -6.88 3.09
C GLY A 24 5.51 -7.77 2.08
N SER A 25 4.84 -8.77 1.51
CA SER A 25 5.41 -9.65 0.49
C SER A 25 5.69 -8.88 -0.80
N VAL A 26 4.71 -8.14 -1.33
CA VAL A 26 4.91 -7.31 -2.54
C VAL A 26 6.04 -6.30 -2.32
N THR A 27 6.08 -5.65 -1.17
CA THR A 27 7.13 -4.68 -0.79
C THR A 27 8.52 -5.30 -0.84
N ARG A 28 8.72 -6.47 -0.21
CA ARG A 28 10.01 -7.17 -0.18
C ARG A 28 10.44 -7.65 -1.57
N TYR A 29 9.52 -8.21 -2.35
CA TYR A 29 9.82 -8.67 -3.71
C TYR A 29 10.14 -7.52 -4.69
N SER A 30 9.73 -6.30 -4.34
CA SER A 30 9.86 -5.12 -5.19
C SER A 30 10.92 -4.13 -4.73
N VAL A 31 11.84 -4.52 -3.84
CA VAL A 31 12.95 -3.64 -3.43
C VAL A 31 13.75 -3.20 -4.66
N GLY A 32 13.94 -1.88 -4.80
CA GLY A 32 14.59 -1.26 -5.95
C GLY A 32 13.77 -1.25 -7.25
N LYS A 33 12.50 -1.71 -7.20
CA LYS A 33 11.58 -1.73 -8.34
C LYS A 33 10.33 -0.91 -8.05
N SER A 34 9.82 -0.26 -9.09
CA SER A 34 8.59 0.51 -9.02
C SER A 34 7.37 -0.41 -8.78
N VAL A 35 6.57 -0.09 -7.77
CA VAL A 35 5.27 -0.67 -7.45
C VAL A 35 4.22 0.38 -7.73
N LYS A 36 3.23 0.03 -8.55
CA LYS A 36 2.07 0.89 -8.82
C LYS A 36 1.08 0.79 -7.67
N LEU A 37 0.52 1.92 -7.24
CA LEU A 37 -0.62 1.97 -6.34
C LEU A 37 -1.78 2.68 -7.02
N PHE A 38 -2.99 2.21 -6.72
CA PHE A 38 -4.21 2.93 -6.99
C PHE A 38 -4.84 3.30 -5.66
N ILE A 39 -5.06 4.59 -5.42
CA ILE A 39 -5.55 5.10 -4.14
C ILE A 39 -6.75 6.01 -4.33
N ASN A 40 -7.57 6.13 -3.29
CA ASN A 40 -8.51 7.22 -3.12
C ASN A 40 -7.96 8.18 -2.06
N ARG A 41 -7.61 9.40 -2.48
CA ARG A 41 -7.15 10.48 -1.62
C ARG A 41 -8.17 11.60 -1.69
N GLU A 42 -8.79 11.95 -0.57
CA GLU A 42 -9.74 13.07 -0.50
C GLU A 42 -10.85 12.98 -1.58
N ASN A 43 -11.46 11.80 -1.75
CA ASN A 43 -12.46 11.49 -2.79
C ASN A 43 -11.96 11.61 -4.23
N ARG A 44 -10.64 11.59 -4.45
CA ARG A 44 -10.03 11.54 -5.79
C ARG A 44 -9.26 10.26 -5.97
N PHE A 45 -9.54 9.58 -7.07
CA PHE A 45 -8.78 8.40 -7.47
C PHE A 45 -7.48 8.81 -8.15
N ILE A 46 -6.36 8.37 -7.58
CA ILE A 46 -5.01 8.73 -8.03
C ILE A 46 -4.20 7.45 -8.22
N THR A 47 -3.42 7.40 -9.30
CA THR A 47 -2.38 6.38 -9.47
C THR A 47 -1.05 6.95 -9.00
N LEU A 48 -0.37 6.22 -8.12
CA LEU A 48 0.96 6.54 -7.63
C LEU A 48 1.94 5.43 -7.99
N SER A 49 3.22 5.74 -7.89
CA SER A 49 4.29 4.77 -7.97
C SER A 49 5.24 4.93 -6.79
N LEU A 50 5.60 3.82 -6.16
CA LEU A 50 6.54 3.78 -5.04
C LEU A 50 7.68 2.83 -5.38
N THR A 51 8.90 3.13 -4.96
CA THR A 51 10.03 2.20 -5.09
C THR A 51 10.51 1.84 -3.69
N PRO A 52 10.19 0.64 -3.17
CA PRO A 52 10.63 0.22 -1.84
C PRO A 52 12.15 0.23 -1.73
N SER A 53 12.68 0.84 -0.67
CA SER A 53 14.11 0.88 -0.42
C SER A 53 14.41 1.08 1.07
N PRO A 54 15.55 0.58 1.57
CA PRO A 54 16.04 0.96 2.89
C PRO A 54 16.23 2.48 2.97
N TRP A 55 15.89 3.04 4.12
CA TRP A 55 16.01 4.47 4.38
C TRP A 55 16.53 4.67 5.81
N SER A 56 16.73 5.92 6.24
CA SER A 56 17.24 6.21 7.59
C SER A 56 16.27 5.82 8.72
N GLY A 57 15.02 5.48 8.40
CA GLY A 57 14.03 4.97 9.33
C GLY A 57 13.79 3.47 9.22
N GLN A 58 12.74 2.99 9.87
CA GLN A 58 12.40 1.56 9.89
C GLN A 58 11.71 1.13 8.60
N GLY A 59 12.09 -0.05 8.09
CA GLY A 59 11.39 -0.71 6.98
C GLY A 59 11.77 -0.18 5.60
N LEU A 60 10.86 -0.37 4.63
CA LEU A 60 11.14 -0.15 3.19
C LEU A 60 10.24 0.90 2.52
N LEU A 61 9.20 1.38 3.22
CA LEU A 61 8.15 2.21 2.64
C LEU A 61 8.13 3.65 3.16
N GLY A 62 8.69 3.90 4.34
CA GLY A 62 8.60 5.22 4.97
C GLY A 62 7.23 5.58 5.54
N CYS A 63 6.28 4.64 5.56
CA CYS A 63 4.95 4.83 6.11
C CYS A 63 4.42 3.57 6.81
N THR A 64 3.40 3.75 7.64
CA THR A 64 2.65 2.65 8.24
C THR A 64 1.37 2.43 7.43
N ILE A 65 1.15 1.20 7.00
CA ILE A 65 -0.09 0.78 6.35
C ILE A 65 -0.96 0.10 7.40
N LEU A 66 -2.21 0.56 7.50
CA LEU A 66 -3.20 0.04 8.43
C LEU A 66 -4.30 -0.68 7.64
N PRO A 67 -4.83 -1.82 8.15
CA PRO A 67 -5.99 -2.44 7.56
C PRO A 67 -7.21 -1.57 7.83
N ILE A 68 -8.12 -1.49 6.85
CA ILE A 68 -9.44 -0.89 7.08
C ILE A 68 -10.38 -1.99 7.54
N GLU A 69 -10.88 -1.85 8.76
CA GLU A 69 -12.02 -2.62 9.22
C GLU A 69 -13.25 -2.10 8.48
N ARG A 70 -13.94 -3.00 7.76
CA ARG A 70 -15.29 -2.67 7.30
C ARG A 70 -16.15 -2.53 8.55
N VAL A 71 -16.58 -1.31 8.85
CA VAL A 71 -17.76 -1.12 9.70
C VAL A 71 -18.93 -1.61 8.86
N GLU A 72 -19.38 -2.84 9.13
CA GLU A 72 -20.66 -3.32 8.62
C GLU A 72 -21.74 -2.35 9.16
N ARG A 73 -22.47 -1.72 8.24
CA ARG A 73 -23.68 -0.95 8.54
C ARG A 73 -24.89 -1.86 8.42
#